data_AF-A0A2M8H3S5-F1
#
_entry.id   AF-A0A2M8H3S5-F1
#
_cell.length_a   1.000
_cell.length_b   1.000
_cell.length_c   1.000
_cell.angle_alpha   90.00
_cell.angle_beta   90.00
_cell.angle_gamma   90.00
#
_symmetry.space_group_name_H-M   'P 1'
#
loop_
_entity.id
_entity.type
_entity.pdbx_description
1 polymer ?
#
loop_
_entity_poly.entity_id
_entity_poly.type
_entity_poly.pdbx_seq_one_letter_code
_entity_poly.pdbx_strand_id
1 'polypeptide(L)' 'MNLFQILLNRFGTEANIARAFGLKRAAYLKQRVPENIALLCHLDPTIPYTYHPSHYGKNYEGLSLELTKPEVNDQ' A
#
# COMPACT_ATOMS: atom_id res chain seq x y z
N MET A 1 14.10 -1.73 4.55
CA MET A 1 13.77 -3.00 3.86
C MET A 1 12.73 -2.70 2.79
N ASN A 2 12.94 -3.18 1.56
CA ASN A 2 11.98 -2.98 0.48
C ASN A 2 10.88 -4.06 0.55
N LEU A 3 9.62 -3.75 0.22
CA LEU A 3 8.49 -4.70 0.30
C LEU A 3 8.80 -6.00 -0.45
N PHE A 4 9.42 -5.87 -1.62
CA PHE A 4 9.85 -7.01 -2.43
C PHE A 4 10.79 -7.96 -1.67
N GLN A 5 11.73 -7.45 -0.87
CA GLN A 5 12.65 -8.28 -0.08
C GLN A 5 11.94 -9.01 1.06
N ILE A 6 10.95 -8.37 1.69
CA ILE A 6 10.14 -9.00 2.75
C ILE A 6 9.35 -10.17 2.15
N LEU A 7 8.73 -9.94 0.99
CA LEU A 7 8.00 -10.98 0.27
C LEU A 7 8.93 -12.10 -0.21
N LEU A 8 10.12 -11.75 -0.70
CA LEU A 8 11.09 -12.75 -1.16
C LEU A 8 11.60 -13.62 -0.01
N ASN A 9 11.89 -13.02 1.15
CA ASN A 9 12.29 -13.79 2.34
C ASN A 9 11.16 -14.69 2.84
N ARG A 10 9.89 -14.29 2.71
CA ARG A 10 8.75 -15.06 3.18
C ARG A 10 8.33 -16.19 2.23
N PHE A 11 8.28 -15.92 0.93
CA PHE A 11 7.77 -16.84 -0.08
C PHE A 11 8.88 -17.55 -0.87
N GLY A 12 10.13 -17.13 -0.70
CA GLY A 12 11.34 -17.69 -1.31
C GLY A 12 11.57 -17.27 -2.76
N THR A 13 10.54 -17.38 -3.60
CA THR A 13 10.65 -17.12 -5.04
C THR A 13 9.60 -16.15 -5.55
N GLU A 14 9.93 -15.41 -6.61
CA GLU A 14 9.01 -14.49 -7.29
C GLU A 14 7.77 -15.22 -7.82
N ALA A 15 7.93 -16.47 -8.28
CA ALA A 15 6.83 -17.31 -8.75
C ALA A 15 5.85 -17.67 -7.62
N ASN A 16 6.35 -17.97 -6.42
CA ASN A 16 5.52 -18.25 -5.26
C ASN A 16 4.74 -17.01 -4.80
N ILE A 17 5.38 -15.84 -4.83
CA ILE A 17 4.70 -14.56 -4.57
C ILE A 17 3.58 -14.37 -5.60
N ALA A 18 3.87 -14.52 -6.89
CA ALA A 18 2.87 -14.37 -7.92
C ALA A 18 1.69 -15.35 -7.77
N ARG A 19 1.97 -16.60 -7.38
CA ARG A 19 0.92 -17.59 -7.10
C ARG A 19 0.09 -17.23 -5.87
N ALA A 20 0.72 -16.76 -4.79
CA ALA A 20 0.03 -16.36 -3.56
C ALA A 20 -0.89 -15.15 -3.77
N PHE A 21 -0.48 -14.20 -4.61
CA PHE A 21 -1.25 -12.99 -4.92
C PHE A 21 -2.07 -13.09 -6.22
N GLY A 22 -2.12 -14.25 -6.88
CA GLY A 22 -2.89 -14.46 -8.11
C GLY A 22 -2.41 -13.64 -9.33
N LEU A 23 -1.13 -13.27 -9.37
CA LEU A 23 -0.54 -12.46 -10.44
C LEU A 23 -0.17 -13.34 -11.64
N LYS A 24 -0.55 -12.91 -12.85
CA LYS A 24 -0.17 -13.59 -14.10
C LYS A 24 1.33 -13.50 -14.42
N ARG A 25 2.04 -12.47 -13.93
CA ARG A 25 3.46 -12.25 -14.22
C ARG A 25 4.20 -11.75 -12.98
N ALA A 26 5.24 -12.47 -12.56
CA ALA A 26 6.08 -12.10 -11.44
C ALA A 26 7.11 -10.99 -11.79
N ALA A 27 7.43 -10.83 -13.08
CA ALA A 27 8.54 -9.98 -13.56
C ALA A 27 8.47 -8.51 -13.11
N TYR A 28 7.28 -7.96 -12.87
CA TYR A 28 7.12 -6.56 -12.50
C TYR A 28 7.30 -6.30 -10.99
N LEU A 29 7.24 -7.35 -10.15
CA LEU A 29 7.36 -7.22 -8.68
C LEU A 29 8.73 -6.65 -8.26
N LYS A 30 9.79 -6.98 -9.02
CA LYS A 30 11.16 -6.58 -8.73
C LYS A 30 11.42 -5.09 -9.02
N GLN A 31 10.72 -4.53 -10.01
CA GLN A 31 10.80 -3.10 -10.32
C GLN A 31 9.90 -2.27 -9.42
N ARG A 32 8.63 -2.69 -9.28
CA ARG A 32 7.66 -1.97 -8.46
C ARG A 32 6.54 -2.92 -8.04
N VAL A 33 6.41 -3.15 -6.74
CA VAL A 33 5.29 -3.90 -6.20
C VAL A 33 4.01 -3.08 -6.40
N PRO A 34 2.97 -3.61 -7.06
CA PRO A 34 1.67 -2.96 -7.20
C PRO A 34 1.06 -2.48 -5.87
N GLU A 35 0.28 -1.41 -5.93
CA GLU A 35 -0.32 -0.78 -4.75
C GLU A 35 -1.28 -1.72 -4.00
N ASN A 36 -2.11 -2.45 -4.73
CA ASN A 36 -3.04 -3.44 -4.18
C ASN A 36 -2.31 -4.50 -3.33
N ILE A 37 -1.14 -4.98 -3.77
CA ILE A 37 -0.33 -5.94 -3.01
C ILE A 37 0.26 -5.27 -1.77
N ALA A 38 0.77 -4.05 -1.90
CA ALA A 38 1.30 -3.32 -0.77
C ALA A 38 0.25 -3.06 0.32
N LEU A 39 -0.99 -2.77 -0.07
CA LEU A 39 -2.12 -2.66 0.84
C LEU A 39 -2.47 -4.00 1.49
N LEU A 40 -2.53 -5.09 0.71
CA LEU A 40 -2.74 -6.43 1.28
C LEU A 40 -1.66 -6.81 2.29
N CYS A 41 -0.40 -6.47 2.01
CA CYS A 41 0.72 -6.71 2.91
C CYS A 41 0.67 -5.84 4.16
N HIS A 42 0.05 -4.66 4.09
CA HIS A 42 -0.16 -3.80 5.25
C HIS A 42 -1.30 -4.30 6.16
N LEU A 43 -2.30 -4.96 5.56
CA LEU A 43 -3.42 -5.56 6.30
C LEU A 43 -3.07 -6.90 6.95
N ASP A 44 -2.08 -7.62 6.42
CA ASP A 44 -1.62 -8.89 6.97
C ASP A 44 -0.60 -8.66 8.11
N PRO A 45 -0.95 -8.92 9.39
CA PRO A 45 -0.05 -8.71 10.52
C PRO A 45 1.17 -9.63 10.51
N THR A 46 1.17 -10.67 9.67
CA THR A 46 2.30 -11.59 9.52
C THR A 46 3.40 -11.04 8.60
N ILE A 47 3.14 -9.94 7.89
CA ILE A 47 4.11 -9.26 7.05
C ILE A 47 4.46 -7.92 7.71
N PRO A 48 5.72 -7.69 8.14
CA PRO A 48 6.13 -6.44 8.78
C PRO A 48 6.30 -5.32 7.75
N TYR A 49 5.20 -4.91 7.10
CA TYR A 49 5.18 -3.87 6.10
C TYR A 49 4.15 -2.78 6.41
N THR A 50 4.60 -1.53 6.43
CA THR A 50 3.73 -0.37 6.54
C THR A 50 3.56 0.27 5.17
N TYR A 51 2.32 0.39 4.72
CA TYR A 51 2.02 1.05 3.46
C TYR A 51 2.29 2.54 3.57
N HIS A 52 3.17 3.05 2.70
CA HIS A 52 3.42 4.48 2.55
C HIS A 52 2.85 4.97 1.21
N PRO A 53 1.82 5.83 1.24
CA PRO A 53 1.13 6.27 0.04
C PRO A 53 1.96 7.14 -0.89
N SER A 54 2.95 7.85 -0.34
CA SER A 54 3.94 8.61 -1.09
C SER A 54 4.72 7.74 -2.08
N HIS A 55 4.94 6.46 -1.78
CA HIS A 55 5.61 5.52 -2.68
C HIS A 55 4.77 5.19 -3.93
N TYR A 56 3.47 5.46 -3.86
CA TYR A 56 2.49 5.18 -4.89
C TYR A 56 2.00 6.44 -5.61
N GLY A 57 2.56 7.61 -5.29
CA GLY A 57 2.13 8.89 -5.88
C GLY A 57 0.78 9.36 -5.33
N LYS A 58 0.31 8.80 -4.21
CA LYS A 58 -0.83 9.34 -3.47
C LYS A 58 -0.32 10.43 -2.54
N ASN A 59 -0.43 11.68 -2.98
CA ASN A 59 -0.23 12.82 -2.11
C ASN A 59 -1.44 12.97 -1.19
N TYR A 60 -1.19 12.89 0.11
CA TYR A 60 -2.15 13.25 1.15
C TYR A 60 -2.15 14.77 1.31
N GLU A 61 -2.32 15.51 0.21
CA GLU A 61 -2.78 16.89 0.35
C GLU A 61 -4.17 16.77 0.97
N GLY A 62 -4.17 16.87 2.30
CA GLY A 62 -5.23 16.40 3.15
C GLY A 62 -6.53 17.05 2.73
N LEU A 63 -7.59 16.25 2.67
CA LEU A 63 -8.94 16.78 2.81
C LEU A 63 -8.97 17.46 4.18
N SER A 64 -8.66 18.77 4.20
CA SER A 64 -8.75 19.59 5.38
C SER A 64 -10.24 19.70 5.69
N LEU A 65 -10.71 18.88 6.61
CA LEU A 65 -12.08 18.93 7.06
C LEU A 65 -12.18 20.12 8.02
N GLU A 66 -12.54 21.29 7.49
CA GLU A 66 -12.88 22.44 8.31
C GLU A 66 -14.20 22.14 9.03
N LEU A 67 -14.10 21.77 10.32
CA LEU A 67 -15.22 21.41 11.19
C LEU A 67 -15.95 22.63 11.78
N THR A 68 -15.69 23.84 11.28
CA THR A 68 -16.36 25.05 11.76
C THR A 68 -17.80 25.09 11.25
N LYS A 69 -18.75 24.93 12.18
CA LYS A 69 -20.17 25.21 11.94
C LYS A 69 -20.32 26.71 11.59
N PRO A 70 -20.96 27.07 10.47
CA PRO A 70 -21.25 28.48 10.21
C PRO A 70 -22.17 29.00 11.31
N GLU A 71 -21.70 30.03 12.03
CA GLU A 71 -22.57 30.81 12.92
C GLU A 71 -23.55 31.56 12.03
N VAL A 72 -24.77 31.03 11.89
CA VAL A 72 -25.88 31.77 11.31
C VAL A 72 -26.26 32.85 12.32
N ASN A 73 -25.75 34.06 12.10
CA ASN A 73 -26.17 35.24 12.84
C ASN A 73 -27.43 35.78 12.14
N ASP A 74 -28.60 35.30 12.55
CA ASP A 74 -29.88 35.90 12.17
C ASP A 74 -29.98 37.28 12.85
N GLN A 75 -29.68 38.34 12.08
CA GLN A 75 -30.00 39.73 12.43
C GLN A 75 -31.35 40.12 11.83
#